data_AF-A0A0F9DAB7-F1
#
_entry.id   AF-A0A0F9DAB7-F1
#
_cell.length_a   1.000
_cell.length_b   1.000
_cell.length_c   1.000
_cell.angle_alpha   90.00
_cell.angle_beta   90.00
_cell.angle_gamma   90.00
#
_symmetry.space_group_name_H-M   'P 1'
#
loop_
_entity.id
_entity.type
_entity.pdbx_description
1 polymer ?
#
loop_
_entity_poly.entity_id
_entity_poly.type
_entity_poly.pdbx_seq_one_letter_code
_entity_poly.pdbx_strand_id
1 'polypeptide(L)' 'MKNIIYVLLLSISTATFGQDFTEQDTLRGSITPEREWWDLNYYDLYVEVNP' A
#
# COMPACT_ATOMS: atom_id res chain seq x y z
N MET A 1 39.00 3.45 -1.28
CA MET A 1 37.87 3.03 -0.41
C MET A 1 36.66 3.97 -0.52
N LYS A 2 36.85 5.30 -0.54
CA LYS A 2 35.76 6.28 -0.66
C LYS A 2 34.90 6.11 -1.94
N ASN A 3 35.51 5.76 -3.06
CA ASN A 3 34.82 5.57 -4.34
C ASN A 3 33.88 4.35 -4.33
N ILE A 4 34.23 3.29 -3.60
CA ILE A 4 33.37 2.12 -3.42
C ILE A 4 32.12 2.49 -2.61
N ILE A 5 32.28 3.35 -1.60
CA ILE A 5 31.15 3.85 -0.80
C ILE A 5 30.18 4.66 -1.65
N TYR A 6 30.67 5.51 -2.56
CA TYR A 6 29.80 6.26 -3.48
C TYR A 6 29.03 5.37 -4.46
N VAL A 7 29.67 4.31 -4.97
CA VAL A 7 29.00 3.33 -5.84
C VAL A 7 27.93 2.55 -5.08
N LEU A 8 28.20 2.18 -3.83
CA LEU A 8 27.24 1.47 -2.98
C LEU A 8 26.01 2.34 -2.67
N LEU A 9 26.22 3.61 -2.32
CA LEU A 9 25.15 4.59 -2.09
C LEU A 9 24.26 4.79 -3.32
N LEU A 10 24.85 4.84 -4.51
CA LEU A 10 24.10 4.99 -5.75
C LEU A 10 23.22 3.76 -6.04
N SER A 11 23.73 2.55 -5.80
CA SER A 11 22.97 1.31 -6.03
C SER A 11 21.74 1.15 -5.13
N ILE A 12 21.78 1.67 -3.90
CA ILE A 12 20.65 1.65 -2.97
C ILE A 12 19.53 2.59 -3.43
N SER A 13 19.88 3.74 -4.03
CA SER A 13 18.88 4.70 -4.52
C SER A 13 18.03 4.18 -5.68
N THR A 14 18.51 3.18 -6.43
CA THR A 14 17.78 2.59 -7.56
C THR A 14 16.88 1.40 -7.18
N ALA A 15 16.93 0.94 -5.92
CA ALA A 15 16.18 -0.22 -5.46
C ALA A 15 14.80 0.15 -4.88
N THR A 16 14.04 0.99 -5.58
CA THR A 16 12.67 1.33 -5.17
C THR A 16 11.68 0.35 -5.80
N PHE A 17 10.95 -0.37 -4.95
CA PHE A 17 9.81 -1.20 -5.35
C PHE A 17 8.53 -0.53 -4.85
N GLY A 18 7.51 -0.42 -5.71
CA GLY A 18 6.19 0.09 -5.32
C GLY A 18 5.38 -0.93 -4.53
N GLN A 19 4.28 -0.48 -3.92
CA GLN A 19 3.28 -1.37 -3.33
C GLN A 19 2.40 -2.00 -4.43
N ASP A 20 2.04 -3.27 -4.26
CA ASP A 20 1.04 -3.93 -5.10
C ASP A 20 -0.35 -3.40 -4.74
N PHE A 21 -1.06 -2.85 -5.72
CA PHE A 21 -2.40 -2.32 -5.52
C PHE A 21 -3.44 -3.40 -5.77
N THR A 22 -4.31 -3.65 -4.79
CA THR A 22 -5.33 -4.69 -4.84
C THR A 22 -6.71 -4.15 -5.23
N GLU A 23 -7.60 -5.02 -5.68
CA GLU A 23 -9.02 -4.67 -5.86
C GLU A 23 -9.64 -4.19 -4.54
N GLN A 24 -9.21 -4.76 -3.41
CA GLN A 24 -9.64 -4.33 -2.10
C GLN A 24 -9.21 -2.88 -1.79
N ASP A 25 -8.03 -2.43 -2.25
CA ASP A 25 -7.59 -1.03 -2.11
C ASP A 25 -8.47 -0.07 -2.94
N THR A 26 -8.98 -0.55 -4.09
CA THR A 26 -9.96 0.20 -4.88
C THR A 26 -11.28 0.36 -4.11
N LEU A 27 -11.78 -0.73 -3.51
CA LEU A 27 -13.03 -0.74 -2.77
C LEU A 27 -12.94 0.03 -1.44
N ARG A 28 -11.80 -0.04 -0.76
CA ARG A 28 -11.55 0.71 0.48
C ARG A 28 -11.34 2.20 0.22
N GLY A 29 -10.80 2.56 -0.95
CA GLY A 29 -10.36 3.92 -1.25
C GLY A 29 -9.11 4.30 -0.43
N SER A 30 -8.71 5.57 -0.50
CA SER A 30 -7.53 6.05 0.23
C SER A 30 -7.81 6.11 1.74
N ILE A 31 -6.86 5.60 2.54
CA ILE A 31 -6.85 5.85 3.99
C ILE A 31 -6.38 7.28 4.20
N THR A 32 -7.26 8.16 4.67
CA THR A 32 -6.91 9.54 5.07
C THR A 32 -6.69 9.59 6.59
N PRO A 33 -6.00 10.60 7.13
CA PRO A 33 -5.74 10.72 8.57
C PRO A 33 -7.01 10.65 9.44
N GLU A 34 -8.15 11.09 8.90
CA GLU A 34 -9.45 11.06 9.56
C GLU A 34 -10.02 9.62 9.73
N ARG A 35 -9.53 8.66 8.94
CA ARG A 35 -9.95 7.25 8.92
C ARG A 35 -8.92 6.29 9.51
N GLU A 36 -7.66 6.70 9.64
CA GLU A 36 -6.55 5.85 10.11
C GLU A 36 -6.82 5.12 11.43
N TRP A 37 -7.67 5.66 12.31
CA TRP A 37 -7.92 5.11 13.65
C TRP A 37 -8.98 4.00 13.71
N TRP A 38 -9.71 3.72 12.63
CA TRP A 38 -10.66 2.60 12.54
C TRP A 38 -10.46 1.82 11.25
N ASP A 39 -9.38 1.05 11.17
CA ASP A 39 -9.21 0.16 10.03
C ASP A 39 -10.08 -1.11 10.17
N LEU A 40 -11.33 -1.03 9.70
CA LEU A 40 -12.25 -2.16 9.63
C LEU A 40 -11.76 -3.18 8.59
N ASN A 41 -11.04 -4.20 9.06
CA ASN A 41 -10.50 -5.29 8.23
C ASN A 41 -11.56 -6.31 7.76
N TYR A 42 -12.75 -6.31 8.37
CA TYR A 42 -13.78 -7.30 8.12
C TYR A 42 -15.17 -6.67 8.07
N TYR A 43 -15.92 -7.01 7.02
CA TYR A 43 -17.35 -6.74 6.90
C TYR A 43 -18.09 -8.06 6.81
N ASP A 44 -19.09 -8.25 7.67
CA ASP A 44 -20.11 -9.29 7.48
C ASP A 44 -21.22 -8.69 6.60
N LEU A 45 -21.03 -8.74 5.28
CA LEU A 45 -21.98 -8.15 4.34
C LEU A 45 -22.99 -9.21 3.88
N TYR A 46 -24.26 -9.00 4.22
CA TYR A 46 -25.38 -9.77 3.66
C TYR A 46 -25.95 -9.04 2.44
N VAL A 47 -26.00 -9.72 1.29
CA VAL A 47 -26.57 -9.18 0.04
C VAL A 47 -27.74 -10.05 -0.39
N GLU A 48 -28.91 -9.44 -0.58
CA GLU A 48 -30.10 -10.07 -1.15
C GLU A 48 -30.33 -9.51 -2.57
N VAL A 49 -30.38 -10.40 -3.56
CA VAL A 49 -30.67 -10.02 -4.96
C VAL A 49 -32.14 -10.29 -5.23
N ASN A 50 -32.89 -9.22 -5.49
CA ASN A 50 -34.28 -9.32 -5.95
C ASN A 50 -34.33 -9.29 -7.49
N PRO A 51 -34.99 -10.28 -8.13
CA PRO A 51 -35.10 -10.37 -9.59
C PRO A 51 -36.02 -9.31 -10.22
#